data_AF-K9Q231-F1
#
_entry.id   AF-K9Q231-F1
#
_cell.length_a   1.000
_cell.length_b   1.000
_cell.length_c   1.000
_cell.angle_alpha   90.00
_cell.angle_beta   90.00
_cell.angle_gamma   90.00
#
_symmetry.space_group_name_H-M   'P 1'
#
loop_
_entity.id
_entity.type
_entity.pdbx_description
1 polymer ?
#
loop_
_entity_poly.entity_id
_entity_poly.type
_entity_poly.pdbx_seq_one_letter_code
_entity_poly.pdbx_strand_id
1 'polypeptide(L)'
;MDIVIDKHLEYQELELFLRNKFPTLNFFLLYEGLNDWDDAAVEQSIFQYSENTDLDQGLKYCLSIYVKIEPLLPLIENLAADISRHFYCSTVCDASRVVLKERNVFYSLLFENGQVFLVDDYIYEETGQVTKIIELNYRRPAINFT
;
A
#
# COMPACT_ATOMS: atom_id res chain seq x y z
N MET A 1 1.13 2.51 -7.68
CA MET A 1 -0.03 2.53 -6.75
C MET A 1 0.52 2.46 -5.36
N ASP A 2 -0.11 3.16 -4.44
CA ASP A 2 0.48 3.44 -3.15
C ASP A 2 -0.25 2.69 -2.03
N ILE A 3 0.54 2.20 -1.07
CA ILE A 3 0.06 1.75 0.23
C ILE A 3 0.58 2.74 1.26
N VAL A 4 -0.33 3.41 1.95
CA VAL A 4 0.00 4.40 2.96
C VAL A 4 -0.05 3.74 4.34
N ILE A 5 0.87 4.09 5.24
CA ILE A 5 1.14 3.41 6.51
C ILE A 5 1.27 4.45 7.64
N ASP A 6 0.68 4.16 8.80
CA ASP A 6 0.65 5.03 10.00
C ASP A 6 1.86 4.87 10.92
N LYS A 7 2.77 3.98 10.56
CA LYS A 7 3.88 3.54 11.38
C LYS A 7 5.15 3.48 10.54
N HIS A 8 6.24 3.97 11.12
CA HIS A 8 7.57 3.77 10.54
C HIS A 8 7.88 2.27 10.54
N LEU A 9 8.26 1.75 9.37
CA LEU A 9 8.74 0.40 9.20
C LEU A 9 10.24 0.47 8.90
N GLU A 10 11.03 -0.24 9.69
CA GLU A 10 12.46 -0.35 9.44
C GLU A 10 12.68 -0.96 8.06
N TYR A 11 13.46 -0.29 7.22
CA TYR A 11 13.69 -0.68 5.82
C TYR A 11 14.08 -2.16 5.69
N GLN A 12 14.97 -2.64 6.57
CA GLN A 12 15.48 -4.03 6.55
C GLN A 12 14.38 -5.05 6.86
N GLU A 13 13.46 -4.72 7.76
CA GLU A 13 12.34 -5.60 8.12
C GLU A 13 11.31 -5.65 6.99
N LEU A 14 11.00 -4.49 6.40
CA LEU A 14 10.12 -4.40 5.24
C LEU A 14 10.69 -5.15 4.04
N GLU A 15 11.99 -4.98 3.76
CA GLU A 15 12.70 -5.70 2.70
C GLU A 15 12.60 -7.22 2.91
N LEU A 16 12.92 -7.71 4.11
CA LEU A 16 12.87 -9.14 4.41
C LEU A 16 11.45 -9.71 4.27
N PHE A 17 10.45 -8.97 4.75
CA PHE A 17 9.04 -9.33 4.59
C PHE A 17 8.66 -9.46 3.11
N LEU A 18 9.03 -8.49 2.27
CA LEU A 18 8.74 -8.50 0.84
C LEU A 18 9.45 -9.65 0.11
N ARG A 19 10.73 -9.94 0.44
CA ARG A 19 11.49 -11.09 -0.12
C ARG A 19 10.79 -12.41 0.17
N ASN A 20 10.34 -12.60 1.41
CA ASN A 20 9.67 -13.83 1.82
C ASN A 20 8.30 -13.99 1.16
N LYS A 21 7.60 -12.88 0.92
CA LYS A 21 6.29 -12.88 0.26
C LYS A 21 6.40 -13.16 -1.25
N PHE A 22 7.48 -12.69 -1.87
CA PHE A 22 7.70 -12.77 -3.31
C PHE A 22 9.06 -13.38 -3.64
N PRO A 23 9.31 -14.66 -3.30
CA PRO A 23 10.63 -15.27 -3.40
C PRO A 23 11.13 -15.45 -4.84
N THR A 24 10.22 -15.45 -5.82
CA THR A 24 10.51 -15.61 -7.26
C THR A 24 10.63 -14.28 -7.99
N LEU A 25 10.21 -13.16 -7.37
CA LEU A 25 10.40 -11.83 -7.90
C LEU A 25 11.80 -11.36 -7.53
N ASN A 26 12.76 -11.67 -8.40
CA ASN A 26 14.17 -11.24 -8.32
C ASN A 26 14.38 -9.71 -8.46
N PHE A 27 13.36 -8.88 -8.25
CA PHE A 27 13.23 -7.61 -8.99
C PHE A 27 13.00 -6.36 -8.17
N PHE A 28 12.77 -6.42 -6.86
CA PHE A 28 12.53 -5.17 -6.15
C PHE A 28 13.87 -4.52 -5.77
N LEU A 29 14.09 -3.34 -6.33
CA LEU A 29 14.93 -2.33 -5.72
C LEU A 29 14.02 -1.60 -4.74
N LEU A 30 14.26 -1.77 -3.43
CA LEU A 30 13.64 -0.90 -2.44
C LEU A 30 14.48 0.39 -2.40
N TYR A 31 13.97 1.46 -2.98
CA TYR A 31 14.63 2.76 -2.93
C TYR A 31 14.14 3.55 -1.71
N GLU A 32 15.08 4.14 -0.98
CA GLU A 32 14.84 5.29 -0.11
C GLU A 32 15.06 6.56 -0.96
N GLY A 33 14.07 7.42 -1.11
CA GLY A 33 14.23 8.67 -1.86
C GLY A 33 12.91 9.33 -2.23
N LEU A 34 12.95 10.64 -2.54
CA LEU A 34 11.78 11.48 -2.77
C LEU A 34 11.40 11.67 -4.25
N ASN A 35 12.30 11.43 -5.20
CA ASN A 35 12.06 11.69 -6.61
C ASN A 35 12.94 10.78 -7.46
N ASP A 36 12.53 10.57 -8.71
CA ASP A 36 13.26 9.93 -9.81
C ASP A 36 12.95 8.43 -10.02
N TRP A 37 11.67 8.15 -10.26
CA TRP A 37 11.24 6.96 -11.02
C TRP A 37 11.71 6.98 -12.47
N ASP A 38 12.07 8.16 -12.98
CA ASP A 38 12.39 8.38 -14.41
C ASP A 38 13.62 7.58 -14.87
N ASP A 39 14.53 7.22 -13.95
CA ASP A 39 15.74 6.45 -14.26
C ASP A 39 15.66 4.96 -13.88
N ALA A 40 14.58 4.52 -13.20
CA ALA A 40 14.44 3.13 -12.82
C ALA A 40 14.13 2.31 -14.08
N ALA A 41 15.06 1.42 -14.47
CA ALA A 41 14.92 0.57 -15.64
C ALA A 41 13.57 -0.17 -15.59
N VAL A 42 12.62 0.29 -16.42
CA VAL A 42 11.19 -0.06 -16.49
C VAL A 42 10.92 -1.55 -16.76
N GLU A 43 11.98 -2.35 -16.84
CA GLU A 43 11.95 -3.78 -17.08
C GLU A 43 11.60 -4.61 -15.83
N GLN A 44 11.70 -4.02 -14.63
CA GLN A 44 11.54 -4.72 -13.34
C GLN A 44 10.38 -4.17 -12.49
N SER A 45 9.84 -4.99 -11.60
CA SER A 45 8.84 -4.56 -10.60
C SER A 45 9.54 -3.87 -9.42
N ILE A 46 9.19 -2.63 -9.11
CA ILE A 46 9.89 -1.77 -8.16
C ILE A 46 8.96 -1.39 -7.00
N PHE A 47 9.52 -1.32 -5.80
CA PHE A 47 8.85 -0.89 -4.58
C PHE A 47 9.66 0.28 -4.01
N GLN A 48 9.05 1.42 -3.72
CA GLN A 48 9.74 2.55 -3.11
C GLN A 48 9.11 2.81 -1.74
N TYR A 49 9.95 2.89 -0.71
CA TYR A 49 9.48 3.26 0.63
C TYR A 49 9.92 4.69 0.93
N SER A 50 8.96 5.54 1.25
CA SER A 50 9.19 6.96 1.50
C SER A 50 8.42 7.44 2.72
N GLU A 51 8.88 8.56 3.28
CA GLU A 51 8.18 9.31 4.32
C GLU A 51 7.77 10.67 3.73
N ASN A 52 6.51 11.03 3.93
CA ASN A 52 6.02 12.38 3.69
C ASN A 52 6.36 13.25 4.90
N THR A 53 7.40 14.08 4.73
CA THR A 53 7.91 14.98 5.78
C THR A 53 7.02 16.21 6.01
N ASP A 54 6.06 16.47 5.13
CA ASP A 54 5.13 17.59 5.28
C ASP A 54 3.97 17.25 6.25
N LEU A 55 3.84 15.98 6.63
CA LEU A 55 2.85 15.49 7.59
C LEU A 55 3.49 15.19 8.95
N ASP A 56 3.03 15.89 9.99
CA ASP A 56 3.52 15.71 11.36
C ASP A 56 3.06 14.39 12.00
N GLN A 57 1.91 13.86 11.58
CA GLN A 57 1.27 12.68 12.19
C GLN A 57 0.32 11.97 11.21
N GLY A 58 -0.09 10.75 11.58
CA GLY A 58 -1.06 9.95 10.83
C GLY A 58 -0.39 8.98 9.85
N LEU A 59 -1.12 8.59 8.82
CA LEU A 59 -0.50 7.85 7.72
C LEU A 59 0.47 8.84 7.06
N LYS A 60 1.76 8.53 7.00
CA LYS A 60 2.77 9.41 6.37
C LYS A 60 3.90 8.64 5.71
N TYR A 61 3.95 7.33 5.95
CA TYR A 61 4.87 6.45 5.27
C TYR A 61 4.16 5.85 4.07
N CYS A 62 4.85 5.75 2.95
CA CYS A 62 4.28 5.28 1.70
C CYS A 62 5.14 4.16 1.14
N LEU A 63 4.50 3.07 0.73
CA LEU A 63 5.07 2.05 -0.13
C LEU A 63 4.46 2.20 -1.51
N SER A 64 5.19 2.86 -2.41
CA SER A 64 4.81 3.02 -3.81
C SER A 64 5.23 1.79 -4.60
N ILE A 65 4.29 1.24 -5.36
CA ILE A 65 4.43 -0.07 -6.01
C ILE A 65 4.22 0.09 -7.50
N TYR A 66 5.23 -0.33 -8.24
CA TYR A 66 5.21 -0.48 -9.69
C TYR A 66 5.45 -1.96 -10.03
N VAL A 67 4.45 -2.62 -10.61
CA VAL A 67 4.62 -4.00 -11.10
C VAL A 67 4.32 -4.06 -12.58
N LYS A 68 5.16 -4.80 -13.30
CA LYS A 68 4.99 -5.01 -14.75
C LYS A 68 3.92 -6.07 -15.07
N ILE A 69 3.59 -6.92 -14.09
CA ILE A 69 2.71 -8.08 -14.26
C ILE A 69 1.40 -7.83 -13.55
N GLU A 70 0.28 -7.95 -14.27
CA GLU A 70 -1.07 -7.92 -13.73
C GLU A 70 -1.41 -9.24 -13.01
N PRO A 71 -2.25 -9.24 -11.95
CA PRO A 71 -3.12 -8.15 -11.56
C PRO A 71 -2.55 -7.25 -10.43
N LEU A 72 -2.38 -5.95 -10.72
CA LEU A 72 -1.83 -4.96 -9.78
C LEU A 72 -2.78 -4.70 -8.60
N LEU A 73 -4.08 -4.52 -8.86
CA LEU A 73 -5.05 -4.14 -7.83
C LEU A 73 -5.21 -5.19 -6.70
N PRO A 74 -5.42 -6.49 -6.98
CA PRO A 74 -5.42 -7.53 -5.96
C PRO A 74 -4.11 -7.65 -5.19
N LEU A 75 -2.96 -7.41 -5.86
CA LEU A 75 -1.64 -7.41 -5.22
C LEU A 75 -1.55 -6.31 -4.17
N ILE A 76 -1.90 -5.07 -4.51
CA ILE A 76 -1.90 -3.93 -3.58
C ILE A 76 -2.77 -4.24 -2.37
N GLU A 77 -3.99 -4.73 -2.60
CA GLU A 77 -4.94 -5.04 -1.53
C GLU A 77 -4.42 -6.12 -0.57
N ASN A 78 -3.88 -7.22 -1.11
CA ASN A 78 -3.34 -8.28 -0.25
C ASN A 78 -2.10 -7.82 0.51
N LEU A 79 -1.24 -7.03 -0.14
CA LEU A 79 -0.01 -6.55 0.46
C LEU A 79 -0.30 -5.57 1.59
N ALA A 80 -1.23 -4.62 1.41
CA ALA A 80 -1.65 -3.70 2.46
C ALA A 80 -2.14 -4.47 3.69
N ALA A 81 -3.06 -5.41 3.48
CA ALA A 81 -3.59 -6.25 4.54
C ALA A 81 -2.52 -7.11 5.27
N ASP A 82 -1.54 -7.62 4.53
CA ASP A 82 -0.48 -8.44 5.12
C ASP A 82 0.56 -7.59 5.85
N ILE A 83 0.89 -6.39 5.37
CA ILE A 83 1.72 -5.40 6.08
C ILE A 83 1.03 -5.00 7.38
N SER A 84 -0.24 -4.59 7.32
CA SER A 84 -1.02 -4.22 8.51
C SER A 84 -0.97 -5.30 9.58
N ARG A 85 -1.18 -6.56 9.19
CA ARG A 85 -1.16 -7.70 10.11
C ARG A 85 0.24 -8.01 10.62
N HIS A 86 1.25 -8.00 9.77
CA HIS A 86 2.61 -8.41 10.13
C HIS A 86 3.29 -7.39 11.05
N PHE A 87 3.15 -6.11 10.73
CA PHE A 87 3.82 -5.02 11.43
C PHE A 87 2.96 -4.38 12.54
N TYR A 88 1.74 -4.87 12.73
CA TYR A 88 0.75 -4.32 13.67
C TYR A 88 0.59 -2.81 13.48
N CYS A 89 0.22 -2.42 12.26
CA CYS A 89 0.02 -1.04 11.83
C CYS A 89 -1.27 -0.90 11.03
N SER A 90 -1.69 0.35 10.80
CA SER A 90 -2.76 0.65 9.87
C SER A 90 -2.18 0.88 8.48
N THR A 91 -2.85 0.32 7.48
CA THR A 91 -2.50 0.57 6.08
C THR A 91 -3.71 0.98 5.27
N VAL A 92 -3.51 1.89 4.31
CA VAL A 92 -4.57 2.42 3.45
C VAL A 92 -4.17 2.24 1.97
N CYS A 93 -5.13 1.82 1.14
CA CYS A 93 -4.96 1.80 -0.32
C CYS A 93 -6.28 2.15 -1.04
N ASP A 94 -6.18 2.71 -2.25
CA ASP A 94 -7.31 3.13 -3.09
C ASP A 94 -8.38 2.02 -3.26
N ALA A 95 -9.59 2.26 -2.73
CA ALA A 95 -10.74 1.36 -2.86
C ALA A 95 -11.52 1.60 -4.14
N SER A 96 -11.47 2.80 -4.70
CA SER A 96 -12.22 3.19 -5.89
C SER A 96 -11.86 2.30 -7.07
N ARG A 97 -10.57 2.04 -7.25
CA ARG A 97 -10.10 1.15 -8.31
C ARG A 97 -10.21 -0.33 -7.94
N VAL A 98 -9.98 -0.69 -6.68
CA VAL A 98 -9.92 -2.10 -6.22
C VAL A 98 -11.32 -2.73 -6.06
N VAL A 99 -12.25 -2.01 -5.41
CA VAL A 99 -13.56 -2.55 -5.00
C VAL A 99 -14.70 -1.89 -5.77
N LEU A 100 -14.68 -0.57 -5.92
CA LEU A 100 -15.82 0.16 -6.51
C LEU A 100 -15.81 0.11 -8.05
N LYS A 101 -14.67 -0.22 -8.68
CA LYS A 101 -14.46 -0.21 -10.14
C LYS A 101 -14.78 1.16 -10.77
N GLU A 102 -14.61 2.22 -9.99
CA GLU A 102 -14.83 3.60 -10.39
C GLU A 102 -13.50 4.35 -10.44
N ARG A 103 -13.39 5.33 -11.33
CA ARG A 103 -12.13 6.07 -11.52
C ARG A 103 -11.97 7.24 -10.56
N ASN A 104 -13.06 7.76 -9.99
CA ASN A 104 -13.05 9.04 -9.26
C ASN A 104 -13.94 8.98 -8.01
N VAL A 105 -13.46 8.35 -6.95
CA VAL A 105 -14.06 8.50 -5.63
C VAL A 105 -12.94 8.57 -4.57
N PHE A 106 -13.09 9.42 -3.58
CA PHE A 106 -12.14 9.60 -2.46
C PHE A 106 -12.38 8.52 -1.41
N TYR A 107 -12.33 7.25 -1.83
CA TYR A 107 -12.53 6.13 -0.95
C TYR A 107 -11.31 5.22 -0.95
N SER A 108 -10.90 4.84 0.25
CA SER A 108 -9.84 3.88 0.47
C SER A 108 -10.27 2.70 1.32
N LEU A 109 -9.54 1.61 1.20
CA LEU A 109 -9.59 0.48 2.12
C LEU A 109 -8.61 0.73 3.24
N LEU A 110 -9.10 0.79 4.47
CA LEU A 110 -8.30 0.82 5.68
C LEU A 110 -8.24 -0.58 6.28
N PHE A 111 -7.03 -1.12 6.41
CA PHE A 111 -6.74 -2.35 7.15
C PHE A 111 -6.21 -1.98 8.53
N GLU A 112 -6.91 -2.44 9.56
CA GLU A 112 -6.54 -2.19 10.95
C GLU A 112 -7.00 -3.36 11.80
N ASN A 113 -6.11 -3.91 12.63
CA ASN A 113 -6.44 -4.99 13.59
C ASN A 113 -7.14 -6.22 12.96
N GLY A 114 -6.81 -6.54 11.72
CA GLY A 114 -7.40 -7.67 10.99
C GLY A 114 -8.80 -7.40 10.42
N GLN A 115 -9.34 -6.20 10.59
CA GLN A 115 -10.57 -5.73 10.00
C GLN A 115 -10.29 -4.87 8.76
N VAL A 116 -11.31 -4.69 7.92
CA VAL A 116 -11.23 -3.87 6.71
C VAL A 116 -12.38 -2.87 6.73
N PHE A 117 -12.09 -1.61 6.48
CA PHE A 117 -13.07 -0.53 6.45
C PHE A 117 -13.01 0.20 5.12
N LEU A 118 -14.16 0.63 4.61
CA LEU A 118 -14.21 1.68 3.60
C LEU A 118 -14.13 3.03 4.32
N VAL A 119 -13.18 3.86 3.91
CA VAL A 119 -12.94 5.18 4.51
C VAL A 119 -13.05 6.27 3.46
N ASP A 120 -13.54 7.44 3.86
CA ASP A 120 -13.43 8.67 3.07
C ASP A 120 -12.04 9.25 3.33
N ASP A 121 -11.22 9.31 2.29
CA ASP A 121 -9.82 9.75 2.36
C ASP A 121 -9.60 11.16 1.78
N TYR A 122 -10.66 11.89 1.46
CA TYR A 122 -10.55 13.22 0.85
C TYR A 122 -9.71 14.21 1.67
N ILE A 123 -9.79 14.13 3.01
CA ILE A 123 -9.13 15.05 3.95
C ILE A 123 -7.78 14.51 4.45
N TYR A 124 -7.38 13.33 3.98
CA TYR A 124 -6.19 12.64 4.48
C TYR A 124 -4.90 13.43 4.21
N GLU A 125 -4.75 14.01 3.02
CA GLU A 125 -3.55 14.81 2.66
C GLU A 125 -3.38 16.06 3.53
N GLU A 126 -4.46 16.61 4.08
CA GLU A 126 -4.40 17.86 4.87
C GLU A 126 -4.31 17.63 6.37
N THR A 127 -4.84 16.50 6.87
CA THR A 127 -5.00 16.28 8.33
C THR A 127 -4.35 15.00 8.85
N GLY A 128 -3.93 14.10 7.95
CA GLY A 128 -3.45 12.76 8.31
C GLY A 128 -4.55 11.86 8.88
N GLN A 129 -5.83 12.24 8.78
CA GLN A 129 -6.96 11.50 9.33
C GLN A 129 -7.86 10.94 8.23
N VAL A 130 -8.35 9.72 8.46
CA VAL A 130 -9.35 9.05 7.61
C VAL A 130 -10.62 8.81 8.41
N THR A 131 -11.78 9.07 7.83
CA THR A 131 -13.06 8.80 8.50
C THR A 131 -13.54 7.40 8.14
N LYS A 132 -13.68 6.53 9.14
CA LYS A 132 -14.28 5.20 8.95
C LYS A 132 -15.77 5.33 8.66
N ILE A 133 -16.22 4.80 7.53
CA ILE A 133 -17.63 4.86 7.12
C ILE A 133 -18.32 3.53 7.44
N ILE A 134 -17.73 2.42 7.01
CA ILE A 134 -18.35 1.10 7.12
C ILE A 134 -17.29 0.01 7.23
N GLU A 135 -17.50 -0.93 8.15
CA GLU A 135 -16.74 -2.18 8.20
C GLU A 135 -17.20 -3.11 7.06
N LEU A 136 -16.25 -3.61 6.29
CA LEU A 136 -16.51 -4.48 5.16
C LEU A 136 -16.37 -5.94 5.58
N ASN A 137 -17.47 -6.70 5.48
CA ASN A 137 -17.42 -8.17 5.52
C ASN A 137 -16.89 -8.71 4.19
N TYR A 138 -15.58 -8.60 4.00
CA TYR A 138 -14.94 -8.82 2.72
C TYR A 138 -13.91 -9.96 2.76
N ARG A 139 -13.86 -10.76 1.68
CA ARG A 139 -12.84 -11.78 1.47
C ARG A 139 -11.90 -11.32 0.36
N ARG A 140 -10.62 -11.21 0.71
CA ARG A 140 -9.56 -10.81 -0.22
C ARG A 140 -9.50 -11.73 -1.46
N PRO A 141 -9.19 -11.19 -2.65
CA PRO A 141 -9.04 -11.99 -3.85
C PRO A 141 -7.81 -12.89 -3.69
N ALA A 142 -7.89 -14.14 -4.16
CA ALA A 142 -6.72 -14.99 -4.28
C ALA A 142 -5.81 -14.43 -5.37
N ILE A 143 -4.50 -14.36 -5.10
CA ILE A 143 -3.51 -14.02 -6.12
C ILE A 143 -2.72 -15.28 -6.47
N ASN A 144 -2.73 -15.63 -7.75
CA ASN A 144 -1.84 -16.64 -8.30
C ASN A 144 -0.78 -15.92 -9.13
N PHE A 145 0.43 -15.80 -8.60
CA PHE A 145 1.60 -15.43 -9.41
C PHE A 145 2.02 -16.70 -10.17
N THR A 146 1.58 -16.82 -11.43
CA THR A 146 2.09 -17.85 -12.36
C THR A 146 3.43 -17.43 -12.93
#